data_AF-A0A6J6BZG7-F1
#
_entry.id   AF-A0A6J6BZG7-F1
#
_cell.length_a   1.000
_cell.length_b   1.000
_cell.length_c   1.000
_cell.angle_alpha   90.00
_cell.angle_beta   90.00
_cell.angle_gamma   90.00
#
_symmetry.space_group_name_H-M   'P 1'
#
loop_
_entity.id
_entity.type
_entity.pdbx_description
1 polymer ?
#
loop_
_entity_poly.entity_id
_entity_poly.type
_entity_poly.pdbx_seq_one_letter_code
_entity_poly.pdbx_strand_id
1 'polypeptide(L)' 'MVTSAEKKLVKGVTDLVIAAKDGTIAAGNFVGEVGLSDYHDLSSSVPQEVQDKVTAITAKIVSGELATGVKP' A
#
# COMPACT_ATOMS: atom_id res chain seq x y z
N MET A 1 0.30 6.29 16.93
CA MET A 1 -0.36 5.11 16.31
C MET A 1 0.72 4.09 16.05
N VAL A 2 0.42 2.79 16.08
CA VAL A 2 1.45 1.76 15.83
C VAL A 2 1.86 1.83 14.35
N THR A 3 0.94 1.69 13.41
CA THR A 3 1.10 2.05 11.99
C THR A 3 -0.30 2.10 11.38
N SER A 4 -0.44 2.49 10.10
CA SER A 4 -1.71 2.43 9.35
C SER A 4 -1.52 1.74 8.01
N ALA A 5 -2.54 1.01 7.57
CA ALA A 5 -2.62 0.54 6.19
C ALA A 5 -3.07 1.70 5.30
N GLU A 6 -2.28 1.99 4.27
CA GLU A 6 -2.50 3.13 3.38
C GLU A 6 -2.99 2.68 2.02
N LYS A 7 -4.01 3.37 1.51
CA LYS A 7 -4.32 3.39 0.07
C LYS A 7 -3.54 4.54 -0.55
N LYS A 8 -2.67 4.26 -1.51
CA LYS A 8 -1.81 5.28 -2.15
C LYS A 8 -2.56 6.08 -3.22
N LEU A 9 -3.66 6.72 -2.81
CA LEU A 9 -4.57 7.44 -3.71
C LEU A 9 -3.88 8.61 -4.42
N VAL A 10 -2.98 9.33 -3.75
CA VAL A 10 -2.23 10.44 -4.38
C VAL A 10 -1.48 9.92 -5.60
N LYS A 11 -0.72 8.83 -5.45
CA LYS A 11 -0.01 8.20 -6.57
C LYS A 11 -0.99 7.73 -7.65
N GLY A 12 -2.00 6.93 -7.26
CA GLY A 12 -2.95 6.36 -8.21
C GLY A 12 -3.70 7.42 -9.02
N VAL A 13 -4.19 8.49 -8.38
CA VAL A 13 -4.88 9.58 -9.07
C VAL A 13 -3.90 10.38 -9.94
N THR A 14 -2.67 10.62 -9.47
CA THR A 14 -1.64 11.30 -10.27
C THR A 14 -1.34 10.53 -11.56
N ASP A 15 -1.14 9.22 -11.46
CA ASP A 15 -0.87 8.36 -12.61
C ASP A 15 -2.03 8.40 -13.62
N LEU A 16 -3.28 8.36 -13.13
CA LEU A 16 -4.47 8.46 -13.99
C LEU A 16 -4.60 9.84 -14.67
N VAL A 17 -4.33 10.93 -13.95
CA VAL A 17 -4.36 12.28 -14.52
C VAL A 17 -3.29 12.43 -15.61
N ILE A 18 -2.08 11.90 -15.40
CA ILE A 18 -1.02 11.88 -16.41
C ILE A 18 -1.46 11.09 -17.63
N ALA A 19 -1.99 9.87 -17.44
CA ALA A 19 -2.48 9.03 -18.54
C ALA A 19 -3.61 9.71 -19.33
N ALA A 20 -4.52 10.42 -18.65
CA ALA A 20 -5.59 11.14 -19.31
C ALA A 20 -5.05 12.31 -20.14
N LYS A 21 -4.13 13.09 -19.58
CA LYS A 21 -3.47 14.20 -20.25
C LYS A 21 -2.66 13.73 -21.47
N ASP A 22 -2.00 12.58 -21.39
CA ASP A 22 -1.24 12.01 -22.50
C ASP A 22 -2.11 11.21 -23.50
N GLY A 23 -3.43 11.12 -23.26
CA GLY A 23 -4.38 10.43 -24.14
C GLY A 23 -4.27 8.91 -24.12
N THR A 24 -3.63 8.34 -23.10
CA THR A 24 -3.35 6.90 -22.95
C THR A 24 -4.21 6.23 -21.88
N ILE A 25 -5.07 6.99 -21.18
CA ILE A 25 -5.93 6.43 -20.14
C ILE A 25 -6.87 5.35 -20.70
N ALA A 26 -6.84 4.17 -20.08
CA ALA A 26 -7.76 3.08 -20.40
C ALA A 26 -9.15 3.33 -19.80
N ALA A 27 -10.17 2.71 -20.38
CA ALA A 27 -11.49 2.63 -19.75
C ALA A 27 -11.51 1.50 -18.70
N GLY A 28 -12.31 1.66 -17.64
CA GLY A 28 -12.57 0.61 -16.65
C GLY A 28 -12.07 0.93 -15.25
N ASN A 29 -11.94 -0.11 -14.43
CA ASN A 29 -11.52 -0.02 -13.04
C ASN A 29 -10.00 -0.15 -12.92
N PHE A 30 -9.42 0.60 -11.99
CA PHE A 30 -7.98 0.58 -11.70
C PHE A 30 -7.75 0.07 -10.28
N VAL A 31 -6.80 -0.86 -10.14
CA VAL A 31 -6.33 -1.32 -8.85
C VAL A 31 -5.11 -0.48 -8.48
N GLY A 32 -5.23 0.29 -7.39
CA GLY A 32 -4.17 1.16 -6.89
C GLY A 32 -3.23 0.46 -5.92
N GLU A 33 -2.08 1.10 -5.68
CA GLU A 33 -1.09 0.61 -4.72
C GLU A 33 -1.52 0.80 -3.27
N VAL A 34 -1.01 -0.07 -2.41
CA VAL A 34 -1.20 -0.04 -0.96
C VAL A 34 0.16 -0.04 -0.26
N GLY A 35 0.18 0.37 1.01
CA GLY A 35 1.41 0.33 1.81
C GLY A 35 1.15 0.50 3.29
N LEU A 36 2.23 0.73 4.04
CA LEU A 36 2.21 1.04 5.46
C LEU A 36 2.73 2.44 5.71
N SER A 37 2.15 3.12 6.70
CA SER A 37 2.71 4.34 7.28
C SER A 37 3.86 4.01 8.24
N ASP A 38 4.65 5.03 8.57
CA ASP A 38 5.67 4.93 9.61
C ASP A 38 5.08 4.68 11.00
N TYR A 39 5.91 4.14 11.90
CA TYR A 39 5.57 3.98 13.32
C TYR A 39 5.61 5.29 14.12
N HIS A 40 6.11 6.37 13.50
CA HIS A 40 6.25 7.71 14.08
C HIS A 40 6.86 7.66 15.51
N ASP A 41 6.21 8.34 16.47
CA ASP A 41 6.65 8.44 17.86
C ASP A 41 6.70 7.10 18.60
N LEU A 42 6.03 6.06 18.10
CA LEU A 42 6.00 4.73 18.73
C LEU A 42 7.06 3.78 18.17
N SER A 43 7.89 4.20 17.22
CA SER A 43 8.95 3.36 16.61
C SER A 43 9.89 2.72 17.63
N SER A 44 10.22 3.44 18.71
CA SER A 44 11.07 2.92 19.80
C SER A 44 10.32 2.00 20.77
N SER A 45 9.00 2.06 20.80
CA SER A 45 8.13 1.27 21.68
C SER A 45 7.67 -0.05 21.05
N VAL A 46 7.76 -0.15 19.72
CA VAL A 46 7.42 -1.38 18.99
C VAL A 46 8.71 -2.19 18.80
N PRO A 47 8.80 -3.43 19.33
CA PRO A 47 9.99 -4.26 19.18
C PRO A 47 10.37 -4.45 17.70
N GLN A 48 11.67 -4.44 17.40
CA GLN A 48 12.17 -4.57 16.02
C GLN A 48 11.63 -5.82 15.34
N GLU A 49 11.60 -6.96 16.03
CA GLU A 49 11.06 -8.21 15.50
C GLU A 49 9.60 -8.08 15.02
N VAL A 50 8.79 -7.23 15.68
CA VAL A 50 7.40 -6.98 15.27
C VAL A 50 7.37 -6.11 14.01
N GLN A 51 8.21 -5.08 13.94
CA GLN A 51 8.32 -4.22 12.75
C GLN A 51 8.78 -5.02 11.52
N ASP A 52 9.75 -5.92 11.71
CA ASP A 52 10.28 -6.79 10.67
C ASP A 52 9.21 -7.76 10.17
N LYS A 53 8.45 -8.40 11.08
CA LYS A 53 7.34 -9.30 10.70
C LYS A 53 6.25 -8.57 9.93
N VAL A 54 5.87 -7.37 10.36
CA VAL A 54 4.86 -6.55 9.67
C VAL A 54 5.34 -6.17 8.26
N THR A 55 6.61 -5.77 8.13
CA THR A 55 7.23 -5.45 6.83
C THR A 55 7.25 -6.67 5.90
N ALA A 56 7.68 -7.84 6.42
CA ALA A 56 7.75 -9.08 5.65
C ALA A 56 6.36 -9.55 5.18
N ILE A 57 5.35 -9.52 6.06
CA ILE A 57 3.98 -9.90 5.71
C ILE A 57 3.40 -8.94 4.67
N THR A 58 3.65 -7.63 4.83
CA THR A 58 3.18 -6.62 3.87
C THR A 58 3.76 -6.85 2.49
N ALA A 59 5.06 -7.15 2.39
CA ALA A 59 5.69 -7.49 1.11
C ALA A 59 5.04 -8.71 0.44
N LYS A 60 4.71 -9.76 1.22
CA LYS A 60 4.02 -10.95 0.71
C LYS A 60 2.59 -10.68 0.26
N ILE A 61 1.87 -9.78 0.94
CA ILE A 61 0.52 -9.38 0.54
C ILE A 61 0.58 -8.57 -0.76
N VAL A 62 1.50 -7.61 -0.87
CA VAL A 62 1.67 -6.77 -2.06
C VAL A 62 2.13 -7.58 -3.27
N SER A 63 3.00 -8.60 -3.07
CA SER A 63 3.43 -9.50 -4.15
C SER A 63 2.37 -10.52 -4.56
N GLY A 64 1.31 -10.69 -3.76
CA GLY A 64 0.28 -11.70 -3.97
C GLY A 64 0.67 -13.11 -3.49
N GLU A 65 1.84 -13.29 -2.87
CA GLU A 65 2.26 -14.56 -2.26
C GLU A 65 1.35 -14.94 -1.08
N LEU A 66 0.84 -13.94 -0.35
CA LEU A 66 -0.06 -14.13 0.79
C LEU A 66 -1.44 -13.53 0.51
N ALA A 67 -2.45 -14.40 0.46
CA ALA A 67 -3.85 -13.98 0.34
C ALA A 67 -4.39 -13.43 1.67
N THR A 68 -5.16 -12.35 1.60
CA THR A 68 -5.81 -11.74 2.77
C THR A 68 -7.08 -12.47 3.20
N GLY A 69 -7.62 -13.35 2.35
CA GLY A 69 -8.90 -14.03 2.57
C GLY A 69 -10.13 -13.13 2.37
N VAL A 70 -9.95 -11.85 2.03
CA VAL A 70 -11.04 -10.92 1.72
C VAL A 70 -11.42 -11.10 0.25
N LYS A 71 -12.73 -11.22 -0.03
CA LYS A 71 -13.22 -11.29 -1.42
C LYS A 71 -12.98 -9.95 -2.12
N PRO A 72 -12.49 -9.95 -3.38
CA PRO A 72 -12.28 -8.73 -4.15
C PRO A 72 -13.54 -7.89 -4.34
#